data_AF-A0A329YGD7-F1
#
_entry.id   AF-A0A329YGD7-F1
#
_cell.length_a   1.000
_cell.length_b   1.000
_cell.length_c   1.000
_cell.angle_alpha   90.00
_cell.angle_beta   90.00
_cell.angle_gamma   90.00
#
_symmetry.space_group_name_H-M   'P 1'
#
loop_
_entity.id
_entity.type
_entity.pdbx_description
1 polymer ?
#
loop_
_entity_poly.entity_id
_entity_poly.type
_entity_poly.pdbx_seq_one_letter_code
_entity_poly.pdbx_strand_id
1 'polypeptide(L)'
;MTRKLPDIRVIKEHIDNGLSRVEIATIYGCHPDSLYHVLRKAGLFIAKKGKPDPGPRPAYQLPHLRKEVEIKSDRIVFTREVTAGSYGGMMFQRISVPRITSHIAALQDAGRC
;
A
#
# COMPACT_ATOMS: atom_id res chain seq x y z
N MET A 1 10.13 -1.57 28.53
CA MET A 1 11.53 -1.98 28.33
C MET A 1 11.68 -2.54 26.92
N THR A 2 12.28 -1.79 26.00
CA THR A 2 12.60 -2.30 24.66
C THR A 2 13.77 -3.27 24.79
N ARG A 3 13.50 -4.58 24.75
CA ARG A 3 14.56 -5.59 24.66
C ARG A 3 15.34 -5.29 23.37
N LYS A 4 16.66 -5.11 23.51
CA LYS A 4 17.54 -4.93 22.35
C LYS A 4 17.43 -6.18 21.48
N LEU A 5 17.21 -5.98 20.18
CA LEU A 5 17.25 -7.08 19.21
C LEU A 5 18.60 -7.81 19.34
N PRO A 6 18.61 -9.16 19.27
CA PRO A 6 19.84 -9.95 19.32
C PRO A 6 20.73 -9.65 18.11
N ASP A 7 22.00 -10.04 18.22
CA ASP A 7 22.98 -9.85 17.16
C ASP A 7 22.55 -10.57 15.87
N ILE A 8 22.99 -10.02 14.73
CA ILE A 8 22.61 -10.46 13.37
C ILE A 8 22.94 -11.94 13.17
N ARG A 9 24.01 -12.45 13.80
CA ARG A 9 24.43 -13.85 13.74
C ARG A 9 23.34 -14.80 14.24
N VAL A 10 22.71 -14.47 15.36
CA VAL A 10 21.65 -15.28 15.98
C VAL A 10 20.39 -15.25 15.11
N ILE A 11 20.04 -14.08 14.55
CA ILE A 11 18.90 -13.95 13.63
C ILE A 11 19.13 -14.78 12.37
N LYS A 12 20.36 -14.80 11.85
CA LYS A 12 20.73 -15.63 10.69
C LYS A 12 20.59 -17.12 10.99
N GLU A 13 21.06 -17.59 12.14
CA GLU A 13 20.90 -18.98 12.56
C GLU A 13 19.41 -19.39 12.63
N HIS A 14 18.53 -18.52 13.14
CA HIS A 14 17.08 -18.79 13.12
C HIS A 14 16.49 -18.89 11.71
N ILE A 15 16.98 -18.08 10.77
CA ILE A 15 16.56 -18.14 9.36
C ILE A 15 17.08 -19.43 8.71
N ASP A 16 18.32 -19.81 9.00
CA ASP A 16 18.93 -21.05 8.50
C ASP A 16 18.20 -22.29 9.07
N ASN A 17 17.66 -22.18 10.29
CA ASN A 17 16.76 -23.17 10.91
C ASN A 17 15.32 -23.15 10.36
N GLY A 18 15.01 -22.28 9.40
CA GLY A 18 13.71 -22.23 8.72
C GLY A 18 12.60 -21.48 9.46
N LEU A 19 12.91 -20.74 10.53
CA LEU A 19 11.91 -19.97 11.27
C LEU A 19 11.38 -18.79 10.44
N SER A 20 10.08 -18.56 10.52
CA SER A 20 9.47 -17.42 9.85
C SER A 20 9.81 -16.12 10.57
N ARG A 21 9.82 -15.00 9.82
CA ARG A 21 10.07 -13.66 10.38
C ARG A 21 9.10 -13.31 11.51
N VAL A 22 7.87 -13.82 11.46
CA VAL A 22 6.84 -13.58 12.48
C VAL A 22 7.15 -14.37 13.75
N GLU A 23 7.63 -15.60 13.63
CA GLU A 23 8.07 -16.42 14.77
C GLU A 23 9.26 -15.78 15.48
N ILE A 24 10.27 -15.35 14.71
CA ILE A 24 11.45 -14.68 15.28
C ILE A 24 11.04 -13.39 16.01
N ALA A 25 10.12 -12.62 15.43
CA ALA A 25 9.59 -11.40 16.05
C ALA A 25 8.85 -11.70 17.37
N THR A 26 8.09 -12.80 17.41
CA THR A 26 7.37 -13.27 18.59
C THR A 26 8.32 -13.71 19.71
N ILE A 27 9.37 -14.47 19.38
CA ILE A 27 10.38 -14.96 20.34
C ILE A 27 11.07 -13.79 21.06
N TYR A 28 11.41 -12.74 20.31
CA TYR A 28 12.14 -11.59 20.85
C TYR A 28 11.22 -10.45 21.32
N GLY A 29 9.91 -10.58 21.14
CA GLY A 29 8.92 -9.58 21.54
C GLY A 29 9.09 -8.25 20.78
N CYS A 30 9.41 -8.31 19.49
CA CYS A 30 9.58 -7.14 18.63
C CYS A 30 8.56 -7.11 17.49
N HIS A 31 8.33 -5.92 16.91
CA HIS A 31 7.44 -5.80 15.75
C HIS A 31 8.10 -6.40 14.50
N PRO A 32 7.36 -7.11 13.62
CA PRO A 32 7.92 -7.70 12.39
C PRO A 32 8.69 -6.69 11.51
N ASP A 33 8.23 -5.44 11.46
CA ASP A 33 8.92 -4.37 10.70
C ASP A 33 10.30 -4.04 11.27
N SER A 34 10.46 -4.12 12.60
CA SER A 34 11.78 -3.90 13.22
C SER A 34 12.76 -4.98 12.77
N LEU A 35 12.32 -6.24 12.73
CA LEU A 35 13.11 -7.35 12.20
C LEU A 35 13.42 -7.15 10.71
N TYR A 36 12.43 -6.68 9.92
CA TYR A 36 12.62 -6.36 8.50
C TYR A 36 13.71 -5.30 8.29
N HIS A 37 13.72 -4.22 9.07
CA HIS A 37 14.75 -3.18 8.98
C HIS A 37 16.15 -3.70 9.29
N VAL A 38 16.30 -4.54 10.33
CA VAL A 38 17.58 -5.16 10.69
C VAL A 38 18.06 -6.10 9.58
N LEU A 39 17.19 -6.96 9.06
CA LEU A 39 17.53 -7.89 7.99
C LEU A 39 17.89 -7.19 6.68
N ARG A 40 17.20 -6.10 6.35
CA ARG A 40 17.51 -5.26 5.19
C ARG A 40 18.86 -4.58 5.34
N LYS A 41 19.17 -4.02 6.53
CA LYS A 41 20.46 -3.38 6.82
C LYS A 41 21.61 -4.39 6.80
N ALA A 42 21.38 -5.62 7.24
CA ALA A 42 22.35 -6.71 7.23
C ALA A 42 22.55 -7.35 5.84
N GLY A 43 21.77 -6.96 4.82
CA GLY A 43 21.86 -7.54 3.48
C GLY A 43 21.31 -8.98 3.38
N LEU A 44 20.68 -9.50 4.44
CA LEU A 44 20.09 -10.84 4.48
C LEU A 44 18.70 -10.89 3.81
N PHE A 45 18.15 -9.74 3.44
CA PHE A 45 16.89 -9.65 2.72
C PHE A 45 17.14 -9.47 1.21
N ILE A 46 17.07 -10.57 0.46
CA ILE A 46 17.04 -10.52 -1.00
C ILE A 46 15.59 -10.29 -1.40
N ALA A 47 15.27 -9.06 -1.82
CA ALA A 47 13.98 -8.79 -2.44
C ALA A 47 13.87 -9.68 -3.69
N LYS A 48 12.99 -10.70 -3.65
CA LYS A 48 12.63 -11.45 -4.84
C LYS A 48 11.98 -10.47 -5.80
N LYS A 49 12.73 -10.00 -6.80
CA LYS A 49 12.17 -9.29 -7.95
C LYS A 49 11.22 -10.27 -8.64
N GLY A 50 9.92 -9.97 -8.60
CA GLY A 50 8.95 -10.71 -9.40
C GLY A 50 9.38 -10.65 -10.87
N LYS A 51 9.34 -11.77 -11.56
CA LYS A 51 9.48 -11.76 -13.02
C LYS A 51 8.29 -10.97 -13.57
N PRO A 52 8.50 -10.09 -14.58
CA PRO A 52 7.37 -9.46 -15.25
C PRO A 52 6.46 -10.55 -15.80
N ASP A 53 5.16 -10.42 -15.53
CA ASP A 53 4.15 -11.35 -16.04
C ASP A 53 4.27 -11.44 -17.56
N PRO A 54 4.33 -12.64 -18.19
CA PRO A 54 4.51 -12.78 -19.63
C PRO A 54 3.26 -12.40 -20.45
N GLY A 55 2.22 -11.89 -19.79
CA GLY A 55 1.00 -11.45 -20.44
C GLY A 55 1.21 -10.18 -21.28
N PRO A 56 0.47 -10.02 -22.40
CA PRO A 56 0.41 -8.75 -23.10
C PRO A 56 -0.03 -7.67 -22.10
N ARG A 57 0.73 -6.57 -22.04
CA ARG A 57 0.29 -5.40 -21.27
C ARG A 57 -1.12 -5.03 -21.76
N PRO A 58 -2.09 -4.79 -20.87
CA PRO A 58 -3.41 -4.33 -21.29
C PRO A 58 -3.23 -3.11 -22.19
N ALA A 59 -3.97 -3.08 -23.31
CA ALA A 59 -3.87 -2.01 -24.29
C ALA A 59 -4.04 -0.65 -23.59
N TYR A 60 -3.19 0.31 -23.97
CA TYR A 60 -3.30 1.69 -23.51
C TYR A 60 -4.70 2.20 -23.85
N GLN A 61 -5.50 2.51 -22.83
CA GLN A 61 -6.83 3.07 -23.03
C GLN A 61 -6.70 4.55 -23.43
N LEU A 62 -7.25 4.89 -24.60
CA LEU A 62 -7.30 6.25 -25.12
C LEU A 62 -8.00 7.18 -24.10
N PRO A 63 -7.51 8.42 -23.89
CA PRO A 63 -8.04 9.34 -22.88
C PRO A 63 -9.55 9.57 -22.96
N HIS A 64 -10.13 9.61 -24.16
CA HIS A 64 -11.57 9.83 -24.38
C HIS A 64 -12.47 8.63 -24.00
N LEU A 65 -11.90 7.43 -23.77
CA LEU A 65 -12.61 6.27 -23.22
C LEU A 65 -12.55 6.23 -21.68
N ARG A 66 -11.69 7.05 -21.06
CA ARG A 66 -11.65 7.21 -19.62
C ARG A 66 -12.87 8.05 -19.24
N LYS A 67 -13.86 7.48 -18.56
CA LYS A 67 -14.92 8.29 -17.91
C LYS A 67 -14.25 9.10 -16.81
N GLU A 68 -13.83 10.32 -17.13
CA GLU A 68 -13.05 11.20 -16.25
C GLU A 68 -13.83 11.55 -14.98
N VAL A 69 -15.14 11.72 -15.11
CA VAL A 69 -16.04 12.04 -14.00
C VAL A 69 -17.33 11.24 -14.14
N GLU A 70 -17.69 10.49 -13.09
CA GLU A 70 -19.03 9.90 -12.95
C GLU A 70 -19.78 10.65 -11.84
N ILE A 71 -20.91 11.26 -12.19
CA ILE A 71 -21.81 11.92 -11.25
C ILE A 71 -22.86 10.91 -10.82
N LYS A 72 -22.87 10.54 -9.54
CA LYS A 72 -23.97 9.79 -8.90
C LYS A 72 -24.80 10.75 -8.04
N SER A 73 -26.02 10.35 -7.69
CA SER A 73 -26.91 11.17 -6.85
C SER A 73 -26.20 11.67 -5.59
N ASP A 74 -25.38 10.80 -4.97
CA ASP A 74 -24.83 11.04 -3.62
C ASP A 74 -23.32 11.36 -3.62
N ARG A 75 -22.63 11.21 -4.75
CA ARG A 75 -21.17 11.38 -4.83
C ARG A 75 -20.67 11.69 -6.24
N ILE A 76 -19.54 12.38 -6.32
CA ILE A 76 -18.78 12.61 -7.56
C ILE A 76 -17.56 11.68 -7.54
N VAL A 77 -17.38 10.88 -8.59
CA VAL A 77 -16.23 9.99 -8.73
C VAL A 77 -15.29 10.54 -9.79
N PHE A 78 -14.08 10.90 -9.40
CA PHE A 78 -13.02 11.35 -10.29
C PHE A 78 -12.08 10.20 -10.59
N THR A 79 -11.71 10.01 -11.86
CA THR A 79 -10.65 9.09 -12.26
C THR A 79 -9.37 9.90 -12.49
N ARG A 80 -8.41 9.83 -11.55
CA ARG A 80 -7.14 10.56 -11.66
C ARG A 80 -6.02 9.62 -12.11
N GLU A 81 -5.29 10.01 -13.15
CA GLU A 81 -4.01 9.40 -13.52
C GLU A 81 -2.94 9.90 -12.54
N VAL A 82 -2.31 8.96 -11.84
CA VAL A 82 -1.25 9.21 -10.86
C VAL A 82 0.02 8.52 -11.34
N THR A 83 1.06 9.30 -11.56
CA THR A 83 2.40 8.80 -11.88
C THR A 83 3.14 8.46 -10.58
N ALA A 84 3.51 7.19 -10.44
CA ALA A 84 4.29 6.69 -9.30
C ALA A 84 5.77 7.06 -9.43
N GLY A 85 6.09 8.34 -9.24
CA GLY A 85 7.45 8.86 -9.09
C GLY A 85 8.47 8.34 -10.13
N SER A 86 9.72 8.15 -9.69
CA SER A 86 10.88 7.77 -10.51
C SER A 86 10.84 6.35 -11.11
N TYR A 87 9.77 5.58 -10.87
CA TYR A 87 9.62 4.19 -11.34
C TYR A 87 8.53 4.01 -12.41
N GLY A 88 7.95 5.11 -12.91
CA GLY A 88 7.22 5.12 -14.19
C GLY A 88 5.92 4.29 -14.25
N GLY A 89 5.31 3.99 -13.09
CA GLY A 89 3.99 3.35 -13.05
C GLY A 89 2.88 4.37 -13.23
N MET A 90 1.95 4.13 -14.15
CA MET A 90 0.68 4.87 -14.22
C MET A 90 -0.37 4.11 -13.40
N MET A 91 -1.01 4.79 -12.46
CA MET A 91 -2.11 4.26 -11.67
C MET A 91 -3.36 5.11 -11.89
N PHE A 92 -4.52 4.46 -12.04
CA PHE A 92 -5.82 5.15 -12.05
C PHE A 92 -6.42 5.08 -10.66
N GLN A 93 -6.58 6.21 -10.00
CA GLN A 93 -7.21 6.30 -8.68
C GLN A 93 -8.63 6.88 -8.83
N ARG A 94 -9.62 6.13 -8.33
CA ARG A 94 -11.01 6.63 -8.22
C ARG A 94 -11.17 7.33 -6.88
N ILE A 95 -11.45 8.63 -6.90
CA ILE A 95 -11.69 9.43 -5.70
C ILE A 95 -13.18 9.77 -5.64
N SER A 96 -13.85 9.35 -4.58
CA SER A 96 -15.25 9.72 -4.32
C SER A 96 -15.32 10.91 -3.38
N VAL A 97 -15.92 12.02 -3.83
CA VAL A 97 -16.15 13.21 -3.02
C VAL A 97 -17.66 13.38 -2.80
N PRO A 98 -18.12 13.71 -1.58
CA PRO A 98 -19.53 14.02 -1.35
C PRO A 98 -19.94 15.23 -2.19
N ARG A 99 -21.16 15.24 -2.73
CA ARG A 99 -21.69 16.45 -3.36
C ARG A 99 -21.96 17.49 -2.30
N ILE A 100 -21.67 18.76 -2.60
CA ILE A 100 -22.05 19.89 -1.74
C ILE A 100 -23.54 19.82 -1.39
N THR A 101 -24.39 19.40 -2.34
CA THR A 101 -25.83 19.18 -2.12
C THR A 101 -26.12 18.12 -1.05
N SER A 102 -25.39 17.00 -1.04
CA SER A 102 -25.52 15.96 0.00
C SER A 102 -25.01 16.45 1.35
N HIS A 103 -23.98 17.30 1.35
CA HIS A 103 -23.45 17.88 2.58
C HIS A 103 -24.40 18.92 3.18
N ILE A 104 -25.04 19.74 2.34
CA ILE A 104 -26.10 20.68 2.72
C ILE A 104 -27.31 19.92 3.27
N ALA A 105 -27.77 18.85 2.60
CA ALA A 105 -28.87 18.02 3.08
C ALA A 105 -28.55 17.42 4.47
N ALA A 106 -27.35 16.87 4.65
CA ALA A 106 -26.92 16.35 5.96
C ALA A 106 -26.83 17.43 7.06
N LEU A 107 -26.48 18.67 6.71
CA LEU A 107 -26.46 19.79 7.65
C LEU A 107 -27.87 20.27 8.02
N GLN A 108 -28.80 20.26 7.06
CA GLN A 108 -30.23 20.55 7.30
C GLN A 108 -30.87 19.47 8.18
N ASP A 109 -30.63 18.18 7.89
CA ASP A 109 -31.13 17.06 8.72
C ASP A 109 -30.57 17.10 10.15
N ALA A 110 -29.33 17.57 10.32
CA ALA A 110 -28.71 17.77 11.62
C ALA A 110 -29.15 19.06 12.34
N GLY A 111 -30.05 19.85 11.74
CA GLY A 111 -30.56 21.11 12.30
C GLY A 111 -29.51 22.21 12.43
N ARG A 112 -28.46 22.19 11.60
CA ARG A 112 -27.33 23.14 11.67
C ARG A 112 -27.39 24.24 10.59
N CYS A 113 -28.42 24.26 9.76
CA CYS A 113 -28.68 25.23 8.71
C CYS A 113 -30.17 25.51 8.60
#